data_AF-A0A8T6N6X8-F1
#
_entry.id   AF-A0A8T6N6X8-F1
#
_cell.length_a   1.000
_cell.length_b   1.000
_cell.length_c   1.000
_cell.angle_alpha   90.00
_cell.angle_beta   90.00
_cell.angle_gamma   90.00
#
_symmetry.space_group_name_H-M   'P 1'
#
loop_
_entity.id
_entity.type
_entity.pdbx_description
1 polymer ?
#
loop_
_entity_poly.entity_id
_entity_poly.type
_entity_poly.pdbx_seq_one_letter_code
_entity_poly.pdbx_strand_id
1 'polypeptide(L)'
;MVFDQSPVSVSHTPLARFIHWTFIPLYVYGIIKQVGEIEELENPGLMIFESVFASTFLLIVLLRLTYMRRFNTFQGASGDPHRVHTIIGKSVHAGIYTSLIMLPLSGLAIALLYSRGIKDGPLQDGALALHEFSASLSYVMIATHISAAIYSRAKGEGIWSSMVP
;
A
#
# COMPACT_ATOMS: atom_id res chain seq x y z
N MET A 1 3.10 30.22 -29.01
CA MET A 1 3.80 28.96 -28.67
C MET A 1 2.73 28.00 -28.16
N VAL A 2 2.19 27.19 -29.07
CA VAL A 2 1.15 26.20 -28.77
C VAL A 2 1.88 25.01 -28.17
N PHE A 3 1.67 24.75 -26.89
CA PHE A 3 2.12 23.49 -26.30
C PHE A 3 1.26 22.39 -26.92
N ASP A 4 1.91 21.60 -27.76
CA ASP A 4 1.45 20.32 -28.29
C ASP A 4 0.80 19.50 -27.16
N GLN A 5 -0.53 19.40 -27.20
CA GLN A 5 -1.26 18.50 -26.32
C GLN A 5 -1.11 17.10 -26.89
N SER A 6 -0.05 16.41 -26.47
CA SER A 6 -0.01 14.95 -26.54
C SER A 6 -1.34 14.42 -26.00
N PRO A 7 -2.00 13.44 -26.65
CA PRO A 7 -3.29 12.94 -26.18
C PRO A 7 -3.12 12.49 -24.74
N VAL A 8 -3.92 13.05 -23.82
CA VAL A 8 -3.97 12.64 -22.42
C VAL A 8 -4.15 11.12 -22.43
N SER A 9 -3.12 10.38 -22.03
CA SER A 9 -3.18 8.92 -22.07
C SER A 9 -4.33 8.47 -21.17
N VAL A 10 -5.40 7.97 -21.79
CA VAL A 10 -6.64 7.58 -21.10
C VAL A 10 -6.40 6.42 -20.12
N SER A 11 -5.35 5.63 -20.34
CA SER A 11 -4.97 4.48 -19.52
C SER A 11 -3.61 4.64 -18.85
N HIS A 12 -3.40 3.93 -17.75
CA HIS A 12 -2.07 3.74 -17.18
C HIS A 12 -1.19 2.90 -18.12
N THR A 13 0.13 3.04 -17.98
CA THR A 13 1.08 2.23 -18.75
C THR A 13 0.92 0.74 -18.42
N PRO A 14 1.25 -0.19 -19.34
CA PRO A 14 1.24 -1.62 -19.03
C PRO A 14 2.06 -1.97 -17.79
N LEU A 15 3.21 -1.30 -17.59
CA LEU A 15 4.06 -1.48 -16.41
C LEU A 15 3.36 -1.01 -15.12
N ALA A 16 2.64 0.11 -15.14
CA ALA A 16 1.86 0.56 -13.99
C ALA A 16 0.80 -0.48 -13.60
N ARG A 17 0.05 -0.98 -14.60
CA ARG A 17 -0.99 -2.00 -14.38
C ARG A 17 -0.39 -3.29 -13.83
N PHE A 18 0.72 -3.75 -14.40
CA PHE A 18 1.47 -4.90 -13.89
C PHE A 18 1.88 -4.71 -12.43
N ILE A 19 2.53 -3.60 -12.07
CA ILE A 19 2.96 -3.31 -10.70
C ILE A 19 1.76 -3.25 -9.74
N HIS A 20 0.63 -2.68 -10.15
CA HIS A 20 -0.55 -2.61 -9.30
C HIS A 20 -1.17 -3.97 -9.03
N TRP A 21 -1.40 -4.78 -10.06
CA TRP A 21 -2.08 -6.07 -9.93
C TRP A 21 -1.19 -7.14 -9.28
N THR A 22 0.12 -7.11 -9.52
CA THR A 22 1.06 -8.01 -8.82
C THR A 22 1.24 -7.65 -7.35
N PHE A 23 0.99 -6.40 -6.96
CA PHE A 23 1.04 -5.99 -5.56
C PHE A 23 -0.07 -6.63 -4.71
N ILE A 24 -1.23 -6.93 -5.30
CA ILE A 24 -2.39 -7.52 -4.60
C ILE A 24 -2.06 -8.88 -3.97
N PRO A 25 -1.60 -9.91 -4.71
CA PRO A 25 -1.27 -11.20 -4.12
C PRO A 25 -0.11 -11.10 -3.14
N LEU A 26 0.86 -10.20 -3.36
CA LEU A 26 1.95 -9.94 -2.41
C LEU A 26 1.42 -9.42 -1.07
N TYR A 27 0.52 -8.43 -1.11
CA TYR A 27 -0.12 -7.90 0.11
C TYR A 27 -0.96 -8.96 0.82
N VAL A 28 -1.79 -9.70 0.08
CA VAL A 28 -2.62 -10.78 0.63
C VAL A 28 -1.75 -11.87 1.28
N TYR A 29 -0.63 -12.23 0.66
CA TYR A 29 0.33 -13.17 1.24
C TYR A 29 0.86 -12.67 2.58
N GLY A 30 1.24 -11.38 2.66
CA GLY A 30 1.69 -10.76 3.91
C GLY A 30 0.65 -10.85 5.02
N ILE A 31 -0.63 -10.63 4.72
CA ILE A 31 -1.72 -10.74 5.72
C ILE A 31 -1.94 -12.19 6.17
N ILE A 32 -1.88 -13.16 5.25
CA ILE A 32 -2.09 -14.57 5.58
C ILE A 32 -0.92 -15.16 6.37
N LYS A 33 0.30 -14.66 6.14
CA LYS A 33 1.54 -15.19 6.70
C LYS A 33 2.13 -14.38 7.83
N GLN A 34 1.53 -13.25 8.19
CA GLN A 34 1.96 -12.46 9.34
C GLN A 34 2.02 -13.32 10.60
N VAL A 35 2.99 -13.01 11.46
CA VAL A 35 3.13 -13.60 12.79
C VAL A 35 1.88 -13.26 13.61
N GLY A 36 1.33 -14.26 14.30
CA GLY A 36 0.19 -14.07 15.20
C GLY A 36 0.62 -13.53 16.54
N GLU A 37 1.56 -14.24 17.19
CA GLU A 37 2.08 -13.90 18.51
C GLU A 37 3.58 -13.61 18.45
N ILE A 38 4.04 -12.61 19.20
CA ILE A 38 5.44 -12.14 19.14
C ILE A 38 6.43 -13.23 19.57
N GLU A 39 6.03 -14.16 20.43
CA GLU A 39 6.83 -15.30 20.88
C GLU A 39 7.23 -16.24 19.74
N GLU A 40 6.52 -16.24 18.61
CA GLU A 40 6.92 -17.02 17.44
C GLU A 40 8.29 -16.55 16.89
N LEU A 41 8.69 -15.29 17.14
CA LEU A 41 9.99 -14.75 16.76
C LEU A 41 11.17 -15.38 17.51
N GLU A 42 10.93 -16.20 18.54
CA GLU A 42 11.98 -17.04 19.13
C GLU A 42 12.58 -18.03 18.14
N ASN A 43 11.82 -18.41 17.11
CA ASN A 43 12.33 -19.21 16.00
C ASN A 43 13.21 -18.34 15.08
N PRO A 44 14.54 -18.56 15.03
CA PRO A 44 15.43 -17.72 14.24
C PRO A 44 15.14 -17.79 12.75
N GLY A 45 14.67 -18.93 12.25
CA GLY A 45 14.28 -19.09 10.85
C GLY A 45 13.08 -18.22 10.49
N LEU A 46 12.07 -18.16 11.37
CA LEU A 46 10.91 -17.30 11.19
C LEU A 46 11.30 -15.82 11.27
N MET A 47 12.08 -15.44 12.29
CA MET A 47 12.54 -14.05 12.44
C MET A 47 13.32 -13.55 11.21
N ILE A 48 14.21 -14.38 10.66
CA ILE A 48 14.95 -14.05 9.43
C ILE A 48 13.99 -13.93 8.24
N PHE A 49 13.08 -14.90 8.08
CA PHE A 49 12.12 -14.90 6.99
C PHE A 49 11.25 -13.64 6.99
N GLU A 50 10.65 -13.31 8.13
CA GLU A 50 9.79 -12.12 8.29
C GLU A 50 10.58 -10.82 8.05
N SER A 51 11.82 -10.73 8.54
CA SER A 51 12.67 -9.56 8.32
C SER A 51 13.03 -9.38 6.84
N VAL A 52 13.34 -10.46 6.13
CA VAL A 52 13.63 -10.42 4.68
C VAL A 52 12.36 -10.08 3.89
N PHE A 53 11.23 -10.68 4.26
CA PHE A 53 9.94 -10.41 3.64
C PHE A 53 9.55 -8.95 3.83
N ALA A 54 9.57 -8.43 5.06
CA ALA A 54 9.26 -7.04 5.38
C ALA A 54 10.18 -6.05 4.65
N SER A 55 11.48 -6.32 4.59
CA SER A 55 12.45 -5.48 3.86
C SER A 55 12.17 -5.46 2.35
N THR A 56 11.88 -6.62 1.78
CA THR A 56 11.56 -6.77 0.35
C THR A 56 10.22 -6.12 0.02
N PHE A 57 9.21 -6.32 0.87
CA PHE A 57 7.91 -5.69 0.76
C PHE A 57 8.04 -4.16 0.80
N LEU A 58 8.79 -3.62 1.77
CA LEU A 58 9.06 -2.18 1.87
C LEU A 58 9.74 -1.65 0.60
N LEU A 59 10.77 -2.34 0.11
CA LEU A 59 11.45 -1.96 -1.14
C LEU A 59 10.46 -1.89 -2.31
N ILE A 60 9.63 -2.92 -2.49
CA ILE A 60 8.62 -2.96 -3.56
C ILE A 60 7.60 -1.82 -3.39
N VAL A 61 7.13 -1.53 -2.18
CA VAL A 61 6.22 -0.41 -1.89
C VAL A 61 6.85 0.93 -2.27
N LEU A 62 8.12 1.15 -1.93
CA LEU A 62 8.84 2.39 -2.25
C LEU A 62 9.06 2.55 -3.76
N LEU A 63 9.45 1.47 -4.45
CA LEU A 63 9.56 1.46 -5.92
C LEU A 63 8.21 1.74 -6.58
N ARG A 64 7.13 1.14 -6.07
CA ARG A 64 5.76 1.40 -6.54
C ARG A 64 5.37 2.85 -6.32
N LEU A 65 5.60 3.40 -5.12
CA LEU A 65 5.29 4.80 -4.81
C LEU A 65 6.03 5.76 -5.73
N THR A 66 7.33 5.57 -5.90
CA THR A 66 8.16 6.43 -6.75
C THR A 66 7.78 6.35 -8.23
N TYR A 67 7.34 5.19 -8.72
CA TYR A 67 6.84 5.02 -10.08
C TYR A 67 5.45 5.65 -10.26
N MET A 68 4.53 5.40 -9.32
CA MET A 68 3.11 5.75 -9.43
C MET A 68 2.81 7.22 -9.15
N ARG A 69 3.63 7.92 -8.35
CA ARG A 69 3.47 9.35 -8.09
C ARG A 69 3.49 10.25 -9.33
N ARG A 70 3.91 9.69 -10.48
CA ARG A 70 3.93 10.38 -11.78
C ARG A 70 2.57 10.43 -12.46
N PHE A 71 1.60 9.63 -12.01
CA PHE A 71 0.26 9.59 -12.57
C PHE A 71 -0.71 10.41 -11.70
N ASN A 72 -1.72 10.99 -12.35
CA ASN A 72 -2.79 11.68 -11.64
C ASN A 72 -3.75 10.68 -11.00
N THR A 73 -4.25 10.98 -9.79
CA THR A 73 -5.17 10.11 -9.04
C THR A 73 -6.44 9.71 -9.82
N PHE A 74 -6.90 10.58 -10.72
CA PHE A 74 -8.10 10.39 -11.55
C PHE A 74 -7.75 10.18 -13.02
N GLN A 75 -6.57 9.64 -13.32
CA GLN A 75 -6.19 9.34 -14.70
C GLN A 75 -7.18 8.34 -15.33
N GLY A 76 -7.69 8.72 -16.50
CA GLY A 76 -8.74 7.99 -17.23
C GLY A 76 -10.17 8.38 -16.85
N ALA A 77 -10.37 9.37 -15.98
CA ALA A 77 -11.68 9.93 -15.72
C ALA A 77 -12.26 10.59 -16.98
N SER A 78 -13.52 10.29 -17.31
CA SER A 78 -14.24 10.85 -18.46
C SER A 78 -14.64 12.33 -18.30
N GLY A 79 -14.38 12.93 -17.14
CA GLY A 79 -14.61 14.34 -16.84
C GLY A 79 -13.89 14.74 -15.55
N ASP A 80 -13.92 16.04 -15.23
CA ASP A 80 -13.25 16.55 -14.03
C ASP A 80 -14.00 16.12 -12.75
N PRO A 81 -13.35 15.38 -11.84
CA PRO A 81 -13.98 14.99 -10.59
C PRO A 81 -14.21 16.22 -9.71
N HIS A 82 -15.34 16.22 -8.98
CA HIS A 82 -15.59 17.24 -7.98
C HIS A 82 -14.43 17.31 -6.97
N ARG A 83 -14.06 18.53 -6.54
CA ARG A 83 -12.89 18.78 -5.69
C ARG A 83 -12.87 17.92 -4.42
N VAL A 84 -14.03 17.66 -3.83
CA VAL A 84 -14.16 16.81 -2.63
C VAL A 84 -13.77 15.36 -2.92
N HIS A 85 -14.23 14.78 -4.04
CA HIS A 85 -13.79 13.44 -4.44
C HIS A 85 -12.29 13.41 -4.70
N THR A 86 -11.74 14.48 -5.28
CA THR A 86 -10.30 14.58 -5.52
C THR A 86 -9.49 14.58 -4.22
N ILE A 87 -9.93 15.34 -3.22
CA ILE A 87 -9.28 15.37 -1.90
C ILE A 87 -9.38 13.99 -1.25
N ILE A 88 -10.57 13.38 -1.20
CA ILE A 88 -10.79 12.07 -0.60
C ILE A 88 -9.93 11.00 -1.29
N GLY A 89 -9.93 10.95 -2.62
CA GLY A 89 -9.15 9.97 -3.37
C GLY A 89 -7.64 10.10 -3.11
N LYS A 90 -7.13 11.33 -3.03
CA LYS A 90 -5.72 11.59 -2.66
C LYS A 90 -5.43 11.19 -1.22
N SER A 91 -6.31 11.51 -0.28
CA SER A 91 -6.19 11.13 1.13
C SER A 91 -6.21 9.61 1.32
N VAL A 92 -7.08 8.89 0.60
CA VAL A 92 -7.12 7.42 0.62
C VAL A 92 -5.82 6.85 0.08
N HIS A 93 -5.34 7.31 -1.08
CA HIS A 93 -4.05 6.83 -1.60
C HIS A 93 -2.88 7.14 -0.66
N ALA A 94 -2.86 8.34 -0.07
CA ALA A 94 -1.86 8.68 0.94
C ALA A 94 -1.94 7.73 2.14
N GLY A 95 -3.13 7.48 2.68
CA GLY A 95 -3.37 6.54 3.78
C GLY A 95 -2.91 5.12 3.45
N ILE A 96 -3.18 4.63 2.23
CA ILE A 96 -2.66 3.35 1.75
C ILE A 96 -1.13 3.34 1.82
N TYR A 97 -0.45 4.29 1.17
CA TYR A 97 1.02 4.29 1.18
C TYR A 97 1.61 4.47 2.58
N THR A 98 1.01 5.31 3.42
CA THR A 98 1.41 5.47 4.82
C THR A 98 1.33 4.14 5.56
N SER A 99 0.19 3.44 5.47
CA SER A 99 0.01 2.15 6.12
C SER A 99 0.97 1.08 5.60
N LEU A 100 1.13 0.96 4.28
CA LEU A 100 1.98 -0.04 3.64
C LEU A 100 3.49 0.20 3.83
N ILE A 101 3.89 1.42 4.19
CA ILE A 101 5.28 1.74 4.57
C ILE A 101 5.48 1.52 6.06
N MET A 102 4.56 1.99 6.91
CA MET A 102 4.66 1.85 8.36
C MET A 102 4.57 0.41 8.83
N LEU A 103 3.77 -0.43 8.15
CA LEU A 103 3.62 -1.84 8.50
C LEU A 103 4.96 -2.61 8.46
N PRO A 104 5.71 -2.68 7.34
CA PRO A 104 7.01 -3.36 7.34
C PRO A 104 8.06 -2.64 8.19
N LEU A 105 8.04 -1.30 8.30
CA LEU A 105 8.98 -0.57 9.15
C LEU A 105 8.82 -0.91 10.63
N SER A 106 7.58 -0.95 11.12
CA SER A 106 7.28 -1.36 12.49
C SER A 106 7.56 -2.85 12.70
N GLY A 107 7.30 -3.71 11.72
CA GLY A 107 7.69 -5.13 11.77
C GLY A 107 9.20 -5.33 11.90
N LEU A 108 9.99 -4.58 11.13
CA LEU A 108 11.44 -4.57 11.25
C LEU A 108 11.91 -4.00 12.59
N ALA A 109 11.22 -2.99 13.14
CA ALA A 109 11.52 -2.46 14.46
C ALA A 109 11.24 -3.50 15.56
N ILE A 110 10.10 -4.20 15.49
CA ILE A 110 9.74 -5.32 16.36
C ILE A 110 10.83 -6.39 16.33
N ALA A 111 11.23 -6.85 15.14
CA ALA A 111 12.26 -7.87 14.97
C ALA A 111 13.62 -7.40 15.51
N LEU A 112 14.00 -6.14 15.25
CA LEU A 112 15.24 -5.55 15.75
C LEU A 112 15.26 -5.52 17.28
N LEU A 113 14.22 -5.00 17.93
CA LEU A 113 14.12 -4.93 19.38
C LEU A 113 14.15 -6.33 20.00
N TYR A 114 13.37 -7.26 19.45
CA TYR A 114 13.32 -8.65 19.90
C TYR A 114 14.69 -9.32 19.83
N SER A 115 15.43 -9.12 18.73
CA SER A 115 16.79 -9.64 18.55
C SER A 115 17.82 -9.07 19.55
N ARG A 116 17.52 -7.92 20.16
CA ARG A 116 18.33 -7.31 21.22
C ARG A 116 17.91 -7.74 22.62
N GLY A 117 16.96 -8.67 22.72
CA GLY A 117 16.41 -9.16 23.99
C GLY A 117 15.34 -8.26 24.59
N ILE A 118 14.90 -7.21 23.89
CA ILE A 118 13.78 -6.36 24.30
C ILE A 118 12.50 -7.04 23.79
N LYS A 119 11.94 -7.93 24.61
CA LYS A 119 10.76 -8.74 24.25
C LYS A 119 9.44 -8.12 24.72
N ASP A 120 9.51 -7.20 25.68
CA ASP A 120 8.37 -6.56 26.33
C ASP A 120 8.69 -5.11 26.74
N GLY A 121 7.68 -4.42 27.25
CA GLY A 121 7.79 -3.08 27.80
C GLY A 121 7.61 -1.96 26.77
N PRO A 122 7.73 -0.69 27.19
CA PRO A 122 7.19 0.44 26.44
C PRO A 122 7.70 0.60 25.00
N LEU A 123 8.96 0.20 24.74
CA LEU A 123 9.53 0.24 23.39
C LEU A 123 8.93 -0.85 22.49
N GLN A 124 8.80 -2.07 23.01
CA GLN A 124 8.24 -3.19 22.26
C GLN A 124 6.73 -3.00 22.06
N ASP A 125 6.02 -2.63 23.12
CA ASP A 125 4.58 -2.35 23.09
C ASP A 125 4.26 -1.22 22.10
N GLY A 126 5.09 -0.18 22.06
CA GLY A 126 4.95 0.92 21.10
C GLY A 126 5.15 0.47 19.64
N ALA A 127 6.12 -0.40 19.39
CA ALA A 127 6.37 -0.95 18.06
C ALA A 127 5.23 -1.87 17.59
N LEU A 128 4.72 -2.73 18.49
CA LEU A 128 3.54 -3.56 18.29
C LEU A 128 2.30 -2.72 17.98
N ALA A 129 2.01 -1.72 18.83
CA ALA A 129 0.85 -0.84 18.64
C ALA A 129 0.90 -0.08 17.31
N LEU A 130 2.08 0.41 16.90
CA LEU A 130 2.25 1.05 15.60
C LEU A 130 2.01 0.06 14.45
N HIS A 131 2.47 -1.18 14.60
CA HIS A 131 2.29 -2.24 13.60
C HIS A 131 0.81 -2.60 13.43
N GLU A 132 0.11 -2.86 14.52
CA GLU A 132 -1.33 -3.18 14.54
C GLU A 132 -2.18 -2.02 14.00
N PHE A 133 -1.85 -0.79 14.39
CA PHE A 133 -2.49 0.41 13.85
C PHE A 133 -2.28 0.49 12.34
N SER A 134 -1.06 0.24 11.86
CA SER A 134 -0.74 0.27 10.43
C SER A 134 -1.49 -0.81 9.66
N ALA A 135 -1.61 -2.02 10.22
CA ALA A 135 -2.39 -3.11 9.65
C ALA A 135 -3.87 -2.72 9.53
N SER A 136 -4.46 -2.23 10.61
CA SER A 136 -5.86 -1.77 10.66
C SER A 136 -6.13 -0.64 9.67
N LEU A 137 -5.23 0.35 9.61
CA LEU A 137 -5.32 1.45 8.66
C LEU A 137 -5.26 0.94 7.21
N SER A 138 -4.40 -0.04 6.93
CA SER A 138 -4.29 -0.64 5.60
C SER A 138 -5.60 -1.29 5.16
N TYR A 139 -6.27 -2.04 6.05
CA TYR A 139 -7.56 -2.67 5.77
C TYR A 139 -8.62 -1.64 5.42
N VAL A 140 -8.78 -0.61 6.24
CA VAL A 140 -9.79 0.43 6.03
C VAL A 140 -9.52 1.20 4.73
N MET A 141 -8.28 1.58 4.48
CA MET A 141 -7.92 2.38 3.31
C MET A 141 -8.02 1.58 2.00
N ILE A 142 -7.61 0.31 2.00
CA ILE A 142 -7.72 -0.57 0.83
C ILE A 142 -9.20 -0.91 0.57
N ALA A 143 -9.99 -1.23 1.59
CA ALA A 143 -11.42 -1.49 1.43
C ALA A 143 -12.15 -0.26 0.86
N THR A 144 -11.81 0.93 1.35
CA THR A 144 -12.35 2.20 0.83
C THR A 144 -11.95 2.42 -0.62
N HIS A 145 -10.68 2.17 -0.97
CA HIS A 145 -10.18 2.29 -2.35
C HIS A 145 -10.89 1.34 -3.31
N ILE A 146 -11.04 0.07 -2.95
CA ILE A 146 -11.74 -0.93 -3.77
C ILE A 146 -13.21 -0.53 -3.94
N SER A 147 -13.87 -0.12 -2.86
CA SER A 147 -15.28 0.32 -2.89
C SER A 147 -15.47 1.52 -3.82
N ALA A 148 -14.58 2.52 -3.73
CA ALA A 148 -14.60 3.68 -4.62
C ALA A 148 -14.35 3.30 -6.09
N ALA A 149 -13.44 2.35 -6.35
CA ALA A 149 -13.16 1.87 -7.70
C ALA A 149 -14.36 1.13 -8.31
N ILE A 150 -15.04 0.29 -7.53
CA ILE A 150 -16.29 -0.40 -7.95
C ILE A 150 -17.40 0.61 -8.22
N TYR A 151 -17.58 1.59 -7.33
CA TYR A 151 -18.56 2.67 -7.51
C TYR A 151 -18.32 3.47 -8.79
N SER A 152 -17.07 3.87 -9.03
CA SER A 152 -16.67 4.60 -10.23
C SER A 152 -16.88 3.76 -11.51
N ARG A 153 -16.60 2.45 -11.45
CA ARG A 153 -16.89 1.51 -12.55
C ARG A 153 -18.38 1.46 -12.86
N ALA A 154 -19.24 1.36 -11.85
CA ALA A 154 -20.69 1.32 -12.03
C ALA A 154 -21.24 2.60 -12.68
N LYS A 155 -20.60 3.74 -12.43
CA LYS A 155 -20.91 5.03 -13.07
C LYS A 155 -20.33 5.21 -14.48
N GLY A 156 -19.45 4.32 -14.93
CA GLY A 156 -18.81 4.44 -16.25
C GLY A 156 -17.80 5.59 -16.35
N GLU A 157 -17.20 6.02 -15.22
CA GLU A 157 -16.30 7.17 -15.19
C GLU A 157 -14.91 6.90 -15.81
N GLY A 158 -14.61 5.66 -16.23
CA GLY A 158 -13.37 5.30 -16.92
C GLY A 158 -12.15 5.06 -16.02
N ILE A 159 -12.20 5.44 -14.74
CA ILE A 159 -11.09 5.29 -13.77
C ILE A 159 -10.68 3.82 -13.60
N TRP A 160 -11.66 2.92 -13.44
CA TRP A 160 -11.39 1.47 -13.35
C TRP A 160 -10.73 0.93 -14.63
N SER A 161 -11.27 1.32 -15.79
CA SER A 161 -10.81 0.87 -17.09
C SER A 161 -9.37 1.30 -17.39
N SER A 162 -8.91 2.39 -16.76
CA SER A 162 -7.53 2.86 -16.90
C SER A 162 -6.51 1.95 -16.19
N MET A 163 -6.95 1.06 -15.30
CA MET A 163 -6.08 0.29 -14.39
C MET A 163 -6.13 -1.23 -14.57
N VAL A 164 -7.12 -1.77 -15.29
CA VAL A 164 -7.17 -3.22 -15.60
C VAL A 164 -6.20 -3.62 -16.72
N PRO A 165 -5.62 -4.84 -16.69
CA PRO A 165 -4.72 -5.34 -17.73
C PRO A 165 -5.32 -5.32 -19.13
#